data_AF-A0AB34JUS9-F1
#
_entry.id   AF-A0AB34JUS9-F1
#
_cell.length_a   1.000
_cell.length_b   1.000
_cell.length_c   1.000
_cell.angle_alpha   90.00
_cell.angle_beta   90.00
_cell.angle_gamma   90.00
#
_symmetry.space_group_name_H-M   'P 1'
#
loop_
_entity.id
_entity.type
_entity.pdbx_description
1 polymer ?
#
loop_
_entity_poly.entity_id
_entity_poly.type
_entity_poly.pdbx_seq_one_letter_code
_entity_poly.pdbx_strand_id
1 'polypeptide(L)'
;MPPRPLRHQRLLLLLLIDLTTSYYAPVAPRSPLARGIRGSMLPRTASQAVLRQQAAELELASEIMPLTPATRDKESDQSSLSSRARFIAASIAVGALTGVTVSLFKLSIVTIAKMLYGTDMTSGWTGTDLRHGCQALFLPAVGGLAVAAIRLLRPRRYLGPGLACHVSEVELAIPPSGSCFATRGAAAAVTLGSGNSLGPEGPSVELGCGVSRLVGAAAGRGGWCGAAHFQRRQRQLLAAGAAAGVAAGFNTPLAGVFFALEVVAQAVRAAVDRTQGAMEAEGDCPTIEARRDSAELDVKSRTSISGIVLSAIISALVAQEILGVGHSLPSGGWPMRFRLMELPLYVGLGAISGLAALLFKRATAFVRGLFAEADAEYDTRGGALRGIPPSLRPAVGGLFCGLVGLAFPQVHFFGYAALDTIVTAPPLDATPLHASLGSPLMRGIGDGLALGGTLLPGAGLLLAKLATTSAGVASGLVGGTFAPSLLLGASVGVVYQQMLAATLKLVATVMPAMAGVGSVANVPAFGMVGGAAFLASTFHAPLTSALLLFELTHGYELVLPLLCAAGTGPLVFDGVERRLDEWYAERTSQKASSDCDVDNEIVCTADYD
;
A
#
# COMPACT_ATOMS: atom_id res chain seq x y z
N MET A 1 36.20 2.94 42.93
CA MET A 1 35.94 2.99 41.47
C MET A 1 34.72 2.12 41.17
N PRO A 2 33.53 2.71 40.96
CA PRO A 2 32.37 2.01 40.40
C PRO A 2 32.30 2.21 38.87
N PRO A 3 31.55 1.36 38.15
CA PRO A 3 31.73 1.16 36.71
C PRO A 3 31.07 2.26 35.87
N ARG A 4 31.71 2.60 34.74
CA ARG A 4 31.16 3.47 33.70
C ARG A 4 29.88 2.85 33.12
N PRO A 5 28.72 3.54 33.12
CA PRO A 5 27.56 3.06 32.38
C PRO A 5 27.73 3.32 30.88
N LEU A 6 27.27 2.35 30.10
CA LEU A 6 27.44 2.18 28.67
C LEU A 6 26.87 3.34 27.83
N ARG A 7 27.77 4.09 27.19
CA ARG A 7 27.45 5.14 26.17
C ARG A 7 26.62 4.62 24.98
N HIS A 8 26.57 3.30 24.77
CA HIS A 8 25.80 2.69 23.68
C HIS A 8 24.28 2.62 23.93
N GLN A 9 23.80 2.62 25.18
CA GLN A 9 22.35 2.60 25.46
C GLN A 9 21.67 3.96 25.26
N ARG A 10 22.36 5.09 25.53
CA ARG A 10 21.81 6.43 25.26
C ARG A 10 21.76 6.77 23.77
N LEU A 11 22.67 6.21 22.96
CA LEU A 11 22.65 6.41 21.50
C LEU A 11 21.48 5.66 20.85
N LEU A 12 21.14 4.48 21.37
CA LEU A 12 19.99 3.68 20.93
C LEU A 12 18.64 4.30 21.36
N LEU A 13 18.61 4.97 22.53
CA LEU A 13 17.45 5.71 23.00
C LEU A 13 17.22 7.03 22.25
N LEU A 14 18.30 7.71 21.83
CA LEU A 14 18.22 8.94 21.03
C LEU A 14 17.88 8.67 19.55
N LEU A 15 18.27 7.51 19.01
CA LEU A 15 17.85 7.07 17.67
C LEU A 15 16.36 6.67 17.60
N LEU A 16 15.70 6.45 18.74
CA LEU A 16 14.25 6.18 18.82
C LEU A 16 13.41 7.47 18.91
N ILE A 17 14.03 8.64 19.08
CA ILE A 17 13.35 9.92 19.34
C ILE A 17 12.90 10.64 18.04
N ASP A 18 13.50 10.35 16.88
CA ASP A 18 13.24 11.07 15.62
C ASP A 18 12.32 10.31 14.63
N LEU A 19 11.38 9.49 15.11
CA LEU A 19 10.68 8.48 14.29
C LEU A 19 9.16 8.64 14.12
N THR A 20 8.57 9.73 14.60
CA THR A 20 7.12 9.79 14.82
C THR A 20 6.30 10.63 13.84
N THR A 21 6.88 11.19 12.77
CA THR A 21 6.08 11.94 11.79
C THR A 21 6.18 11.38 10.38
N SER A 22 5.00 11.19 9.77
CA SER A 22 4.79 10.96 8.33
C SER A 22 4.59 9.50 7.87
N TYR A 23 3.37 9.02 8.14
CA TYR A 23 2.57 8.34 7.11
C TYR A 23 1.08 8.72 7.15
N TYR A 24 0.62 9.31 8.26
CA TYR A 24 -0.61 10.08 8.39
C TYR A 24 -0.33 11.22 9.37
N ALA A 25 0.06 12.40 8.90
CA ALA A 25 0.01 13.60 9.72
C ALA A 25 -0.96 14.59 9.04
N PRO A 26 -1.99 15.07 9.76
CA PRO A 26 -2.87 16.12 9.27
C PRO A 26 -2.06 17.40 9.12
N VAL A 27 -2.18 18.07 7.98
CA VAL A 27 -1.84 19.49 7.91
C VAL A 27 -2.93 20.19 8.69
N ALA A 28 -2.61 20.67 9.89
CA ALA A 28 -3.50 21.52 10.66
C ALA A 28 -3.79 22.81 9.84
N PRO A 29 -5.05 23.29 9.81
CA PRO A 29 -5.35 24.59 9.23
C PRO A 29 -4.77 25.68 10.13
N ARG A 30 -3.82 26.48 9.62
CA ARG A 30 -3.47 27.75 10.27
C ARG A 30 -4.62 28.73 10.09
N SER A 31 -5.06 29.32 11.19
CA SER A 31 -6.02 30.41 11.20
C SER A 31 -5.38 31.70 10.64
N PRO A 32 -6.12 32.59 9.94
CA PRO A 32 -5.57 33.87 9.54
C PRO A 32 -5.88 34.91 10.62
N LEU A 33 -5.01 35.05 11.62
CA LEU A 33 -5.05 36.20 12.53
C LEU A 33 -4.22 37.35 11.96
N ALA A 34 -4.94 38.37 11.51
CA ALA A 34 -4.42 39.63 11.03
C ALA A 34 -3.57 40.35 12.11
N ARG A 35 -2.34 40.74 11.75
CA ARG A 35 -1.74 42.00 12.20
C ARG A 35 -0.55 42.39 11.31
N GLY A 36 -0.57 43.64 10.85
CA GLY A 36 0.36 44.17 9.85
C GLY A 36 1.73 44.53 10.41
N ILE A 37 2.70 44.70 9.49
CA ILE A 37 3.48 45.92 9.24
C ILE A 37 4.67 45.61 8.31
N ARG A 38 4.81 46.45 7.27
CA ARG A 38 5.99 46.81 6.45
C ARG A 38 6.74 45.72 5.65
N GLY A 39 6.41 45.70 4.37
CA GLY A 39 7.33 46.15 3.31
C GLY A 39 8.50 45.25 2.92
N SER A 40 8.34 44.47 1.85
CA SER A 40 9.29 44.47 0.73
C SER A 40 8.66 43.80 -0.50
N MET A 41 8.84 44.47 -1.64
CA MET A 41 8.22 44.22 -2.93
C MET A 41 8.82 42.99 -3.63
N LEU A 42 7.97 42.12 -4.20
CA LEU A 42 8.23 41.33 -5.43
C LEU A 42 6.86 40.99 -6.09
N PRO A 43 6.74 40.94 -7.43
CA PRO A 43 5.53 41.35 -8.14
C PRO A 43 4.49 40.23 -8.35
N ARG A 44 3.24 40.54 -7.97
CA ARG A 44 2.04 39.68 -7.95
C ARG A 44 1.16 39.76 -9.21
N THR A 45 1.61 40.35 -10.31
CA THR A 45 0.70 40.87 -11.34
C THR A 45 0.28 39.90 -12.46
N ALA A 46 0.87 38.71 -12.60
CA ALA A 46 0.49 37.78 -13.68
C ALA A 46 -0.57 36.72 -13.28
N SER A 47 -0.68 36.37 -12.00
CA SER A 47 -1.57 35.29 -11.52
C SER A 47 -3.01 35.77 -11.27
N GLN A 48 -3.18 37.01 -10.79
CA GLN A 48 -4.52 37.54 -10.47
C GLN A 48 -5.33 37.98 -11.70
N ALA A 49 -4.67 38.28 -12.82
CA ALA A 49 -5.36 38.66 -14.06
C ALA A 49 -6.08 37.46 -14.69
N VAL A 50 -5.45 36.28 -14.69
CA VAL A 50 -6.05 35.04 -15.25
C VAL A 50 -7.24 34.58 -14.40
N LEU A 51 -7.14 34.69 -13.08
CA LEU A 51 -8.22 34.30 -12.16
C LEU A 51 -9.43 35.25 -12.23
N ARG A 52 -9.23 36.55 -12.46
CA ARG A 52 -10.33 37.51 -12.65
C ARG A 52 -11.03 37.34 -14.00
N GLN A 53 -10.29 36.97 -15.05
CA GLN A 53 -10.88 36.76 -16.37
C GLN A 53 -11.74 35.49 -16.42
N GLN A 54 -11.42 34.45 -15.65
CA GLN A 54 -12.23 33.24 -15.53
C GLN A 54 -13.46 33.38 -14.62
N ALA A 55 -13.41 34.26 -13.61
CA ALA A 55 -14.56 34.53 -12.74
C ALA A 55 -15.67 35.34 -13.46
N ALA A 56 -15.30 36.26 -14.36
CA ALA A 56 -16.25 37.08 -15.10
C ALA A 56 -17.05 36.30 -16.18
N GLU A 57 -16.50 35.21 -16.74
CA GLU A 57 -17.26 34.35 -17.67
C GLU A 57 -18.28 33.44 -16.96
N LEU A 58 -18.15 33.23 -15.65
CA LEU A 58 -19.05 32.39 -14.84
C LEU A 58 -20.30 33.15 -14.37
N GLU A 59 -20.22 34.46 -14.15
CA GLU A 59 -21.40 35.29 -13.80
C GLU A 59 -22.33 35.55 -14.99
N LEU A 60 -21.81 35.54 -16.23
CA LEU A 60 -22.63 35.74 -17.43
C LEU A 60 -23.46 34.51 -17.82
N ALA A 61 -23.10 33.32 -17.30
CA ALA A 61 -23.82 32.07 -17.57
C ALA A 61 -25.04 31.84 -16.64
N SER A 62 -25.20 32.64 -15.58
CA SER A 62 -26.28 32.48 -14.60
C SER A 62 -27.58 33.25 -14.90
N GLU A 63 -27.64 34.06 -15.96
CA GLU A 63 -28.75 35.03 -16.15
C GLU A 63 -29.80 34.68 -17.22
N ILE A 64 -29.84 33.44 -17.73
CA ILE A 64 -30.90 33.02 -18.68
C ILE A 64 -31.56 31.73 -18.18
N MET A 65 -32.57 31.87 -17.32
CA MET A 65 -33.48 30.78 -16.95
C MET A 65 -34.93 31.29 -17.05
N PRO A 66 -35.67 31.00 -18.15
CA PRO A 66 -37.10 31.13 -18.12
C PRO A 66 -37.71 29.90 -17.42
N LEU A 67 -38.46 30.15 -16.35
CA LEU A 67 -39.34 29.18 -15.72
C LEU A 67 -40.49 28.86 -16.70
N THR A 68 -40.55 27.64 -17.24
CA THR A 68 -41.75 27.08 -17.86
C THR A 68 -42.23 25.86 -17.07
N PRO A 69 -43.54 25.72 -16.81
CA PRO A 69 -44.07 24.71 -15.92
C PRO A 69 -44.23 23.35 -16.61
N ALA A 70 -43.83 22.32 -15.85
CA ALA A 70 -44.18 20.90 -15.86
C ALA A 70 -45.05 20.32 -17.02
N THR A 71 -44.38 19.56 -17.90
CA THR A 71 -44.96 18.43 -18.65
C THR A 71 -43.95 17.27 -18.72
N ARG A 72 -43.66 16.56 -17.60
CA ARG A 72 -42.61 15.52 -17.60
C ARG A 72 -42.87 14.33 -16.66
N ASP A 73 -43.83 13.47 -17.01
CA ASP A 73 -43.99 12.17 -16.32
C ASP A 73 -43.76 10.94 -17.23
N LYS A 74 -43.28 11.12 -18.47
CA LYS A 74 -42.79 10.00 -19.32
C LYS A 74 -41.35 10.17 -19.83
N GLU A 75 -40.86 11.40 -19.91
CA GLU A 75 -39.48 11.72 -20.32
C GLU A 75 -38.43 11.51 -19.19
N SER A 76 -38.86 11.54 -17.92
CA SER A 76 -38.00 11.35 -16.75
C SER A 76 -37.49 9.92 -16.59
N ASP A 77 -38.28 8.91 -16.99
CA ASP A 77 -37.88 7.49 -16.88
C ASP A 77 -36.94 7.03 -18.01
N GLN A 78 -37.17 7.47 -19.26
CA GLN A 78 -36.28 7.13 -20.39
C GLN A 78 -34.91 7.82 -20.30
N SER A 79 -34.87 9.04 -19.77
CA SER A 79 -33.60 9.75 -19.51
C SER A 79 -32.81 9.13 -18.35
N SER A 80 -33.49 8.50 -17.37
CA SER A 80 -32.83 7.77 -16.28
C SER A 80 -32.25 6.41 -16.74
N LEU A 81 -32.98 5.65 -17.57
CA LEU A 81 -32.54 4.37 -18.14
C LEU A 81 -31.33 4.51 -19.05
N SER A 82 -31.35 5.49 -19.97
CA SER A 82 -30.21 5.79 -20.84
C SER A 82 -28.98 6.27 -20.06
N SER A 83 -29.19 6.97 -18.95
CA SER A 83 -28.10 7.39 -18.05
C SER A 83 -27.44 6.23 -17.33
N ARG A 84 -28.22 5.24 -16.87
CA ARG A 84 -27.71 4.01 -16.25
C ARG A 84 -26.96 3.14 -17.25
N ALA A 85 -27.52 2.95 -18.45
CA ALA A 85 -26.88 2.19 -19.52
C ALA A 85 -25.53 2.79 -19.93
N ARG A 86 -25.44 4.12 -20.04
CA ARG A 86 -24.18 4.83 -20.33
C ARG A 86 -23.12 4.63 -19.25
N PHE A 87 -23.51 4.69 -17.97
CA PHE A 87 -22.58 4.42 -16.87
C PHE A 87 -22.05 2.98 -16.88
N ILE A 88 -22.92 2.00 -17.16
CA ILE A 88 -22.52 0.59 -17.29
C ILE A 88 -21.58 0.41 -18.47
N ALA A 89 -21.88 0.99 -19.63
CA ALA A 89 -21.01 0.96 -20.80
C ALA A 89 -19.64 1.59 -20.53
N ALA A 90 -19.61 2.71 -19.79
CA ALA A 90 -18.37 3.33 -19.34
C ALA A 90 -17.57 2.39 -18.44
N SER A 91 -18.23 1.73 -17.48
CA SER A 91 -17.59 0.80 -16.55
C SER A 91 -16.99 -0.42 -17.27
N ILE A 92 -17.70 -0.94 -18.28
CA ILE A 92 -17.19 -2.00 -19.17
C ILE A 92 -15.94 -1.54 -19.92
N ALA A 93 -15.97 -0.34 -20.49
CA ALA A 93 -14.82 0.24 -21.19
C ALA A 93 -13.63 0.45 -20.23
N VAL A 94 -13.87 0.91 -19.00
CA VAL A 94 -12.85 1.02 -17.95
C VAL A 94 -12.24 -0.34 -17.66
N GLY A 95 -13.06 -1.38 -17.45
CA GLY A 95 -12.58 -2.74 -17.20
C GLY A 95 -11.69 -3.26 -18.33
N ALA A 96 -12.15 -3.19 -19.58
CA ALA A 96 -11.40 -3.68 -20.74
C ALA A 96 -10.07 -2.93 -20.94
N LEU A 97 -10.09 -1.60 -20.90
CA LEU A 97 -8.88 -0.77 -21.08
C LEU A 97 -7.89 -0.95 -19.92
N THR A 98 -8.39 -1.10 -18.70
CA THR A 98 -7.55 -1.37 -17.52
C THR A 98 -6.90 -2.74 -17.64
N GLY A 99 -7.64 -3.77 -18.04
CA GLY A 99 -7.11 -5.12 -18.28
C GLY A 99 -5.95 -5.11 -19.28
N VAL A 100 -6.11 -4.44 -20.43
CA VAL A 100 -5.03 -4.28 -21.42
C VAL A 100 -3.83 -3.53 -20.83
N THR A 101 -4.08 -2.40 -20.16
CA THR A 101 -3.03 -1.53 -19.61
C THR A 101 -2.19 -2.26 -18.53
N VAL A 102 -2.86 -2.96 -17.61
CA VAL A 102 -2.20 -3.74 -16.55
C VAL A 102 -1.45 -4.93 -17.13
N SER A 103 -1.99 -5.58 -18.17
CA SER A 103 -1.31 -6.70 -18.83
C SER A 103 -0.03 -6.27 -19.54
N LEU A 104 -0.08 -5.15 -20.28
CA LEU A 104 1.11 -4.57 -20.90
C LEU A 104 2.16 -4.17 -19.84
N PHE A 105 1.71 -3.59 -18.72
CA PHE A 105 2.58 -3.28 -17.61
C PHE A 105 3.27 -4.53 -17.04
N LYS A 106 2.54 -5.62 -16.78
CA LYS A 106 3.12 -6.88 -16.31
C LYS A 106 4.10 -7.51 -17.31
N LEU A 107 3.73 -7.54 -18.60
CA LEU A 107 4.62 -8.03 -19.66
C LEU A 107 5.91 -7.22 -19.75
N SER A 108 5.82 -5.89 -19.55
CA SER A 108 7.01 -5.03 -19.52
C SER A 108 7.95 -5.39 -18.37
N ILE A 109 7.43 -5.70 -17.18
CA ILE A 109 8.25 -6.12 -16.04
C ILE A 109 8.97 -7.44 -16.35
N VAL A 110 8.26 -8.43 -16.90
CA VAL A 110 8.84 -9.73 -17.29
C VAL A 110 9.91 -9.55 -18.35
N THR A 111 9.66 -8.71 -19.35
CA THR A 111 10.60 -8.44 -20.44
C THR A 111 11.87 -7.76 -19.92
N ILE A 112 11.73 -6.76 -19.04
CA ILE A 112 12.88 -6.07 -18.43
C ILE A 112 13.71 -7.07 -17.60
N ALA A 113 13.07 -7.90 -16.77
CA ALA A 113 13.80 -8.87 -15.96
C ALA A 113 14.54 -9.90 -16.82
N LYS A 114 13.89 -10.44 -17.86
CA LYS A 114 14.53 -11.36 -18.81
C LYS A 114 15.73 -10.74 -19.51
N MET A 115 15.62 -9.47 -19.91
CA MET A 115 16.71 -8.74 -20.56
C MET A 115 17.90 -8.51 -19.63
N LEU A 116 17.65 -8.26 -18.33
CA LEU A 116 18.71 -7.95 -17.36
C LEU A 116 19.37 -9.20 -16.75
N TYR A 117 18.58 -10.23 -16.43
CA TYR A 117 19.04 -11.45 -15.76
C TYR A 117 19.32 -12.61 -16.72
N GLY A 118 18.80 -12.58 -17.95
CA GLY A 118 19.03 -13.63 -18.96
C GLY A 118 18.22 -14.91 -18.76
N THR A 119 17.44 -14.99 -17.69
CA THR A 119 16.63 -16.14 -17.27
C THR A 119 15.26 -15.67 -16.77
N ASP A 120 14.34 -16.60 -16.53
CA ASP A 120 13.08 -16.30 -15.84
C ASP A 120 13.37 -15.81 -14.40
N MET A 121 12.47 -14.96 -13.84
CA MET A 121 12.58 -14.28 -12.52
C MET A 121 12.78 -15.21 -11.29
N THR A 122 12.97 -16.50 -11.51
CA THR A 122 12.99 -17.59 -10.53
C THR A 122 14.35 -18.29 -10.42
N SER A 123 15.30 -18.08 -11.34
CA SER A 123 16.64 -18.67 -11.20
C SER A 123 17.46 -17.86 -10.18
N GLY A 124 17.18 -18.09 -8.90
CA GLY A 124 17.93 -17.51 -7.80
C GLY A 124 19.42 -17.79 -7.95
N TRP A 125 20.25 -16.83 -7.54
CA TRP A 125 21.66 -17.04 -7.33
C TRP A 125 21.86 -18.24 -6.38
N THR A 126 22.41 -19.34 -6.90
CA THR A 126 22.69 -20.57 -6.13
C THR A 126 24.02 -20.51 -5.38
N GLY A 127 24.72 -19.36 -5.39
CA GLY A 127 26.01 -19.19 -4.74
C GLY A 127 27.23 -19.59 -5.57
N THR A 128 27.04 -20.28 -6.71
CA THR A 128 28.15 -20.86 -7.48
C THR A 128 28.65 -19.97 -8.62
N ASP A 129 27.81 -19.06 -9.15
CA ASP A 129 28.15 -18.21 -10.29
C ASP A 129 28.35 -16.73 -9.91
N LEU A 130 29.57 -16.23 -10.13
CA LEU A 130 29.94 -14.83 -9.89
C LEU A 130 29.11 -13.83 -10.71
N ARG A 131 28.75 -14.19 -11.96
CA ARG A 131 27.93 -13.35 -12.85
C ARG A 131 26.55 -13.07 -12.26
N HIS A 132 25.87 -14.11 -11.78
CA HIS A 132 24.55 -14.00 -11.17
C HIS A 132 24.61 -13.21 -9.84
N GLY A 133 25.72 -13.31 -9.08
CA GLY A 133 25.94 -12.51 -7.87
C GLY A 133 26.09 -11.01 -8.19
N CYS A 134 26.89 -10.65 -9.18
CA CYS A 134 27.05 -9.25 -9.61
C CYS A 134 25.73 -8.67 -10.15
N GLN A 135 24.97 -9.45 -10.92
CA GLN A 135 23.63 -9.07 -11.38
C GLN A 135 22.68 -8.82 -10.20
N ALA A 136 22.65 -9.73 -9.22
CA ALA A 136 21.81 -9.59 -8.02
C ALA A 136 22.16 -8.35 -7.18
N LEU A 137 23.44 -7.96 -7.12
CA LEU A 137 23.90 -6.80 -6.36
C LEU A 137 23.65 -5.47 -7.08
N PHE A 138 24.06 -5.35 -8.35
CA PHE A 138 24.13 -4.05 -9.04
C PHE A 138 22.86 -3.70 -9.84
N LEU A 139 22.13 -4.68 -10.39
CA LEU A 139 20.95 -4.39 -11.21
C LEU A 139 19.84 -3.63 -10.46
N PRO A 140 19.51 -3.95 -9.20
CA PRO A 140 18.52 -3.17 -8.46
C PRO A 140 18.94 -1.70 -8.29
N ALA A 141 20.24 -1.43 -8.08
CA ALA A 141 20.79 -0.08 -7.98
C ALA A 141 20.72 0.67 -9.32
N VAL A 142 21.02 0.01 -10.43
CA VAL A 142 20.87 0.56 -11.79
C VAL A 142 19.41 0.89 -12.08
N GLY A 143 18.47 0.02 -11.67
CA GLY A 143 17.04 0.28 -11.74
C GLY A 143 16.63 1.52 -10.94
N GLY A 144 17.15 1.68 -9.73
CA GLY A 144 16.93 2.88 -8.92
C GLY A 144 17.49 4.15 -9.58
N LEU A 145 18.65 4.07 -10.22
CA LEU A 145 19.23 5.19 -10.99
C LEU A 145 18.37 5.54 -12.22
N ALA A 146 17.82 4.55 -12.91
CA ALA A 146 16.89 4.79 -14.02
C ALA A 146 15.60 5.46 -13.54
N VAL A 147 15.05 5.07 -12.39
CA VAL A 147 13.90 5.75 -11.75
C VAL A 147 14.24 7.19 -11.38
N ALA A 148 15.43 7.42 -10.85
CA ALA A 148 15.95 8.76 -10.58
C ALA A 148 15.97 9.63 -11.84
N ALA A 149 16.48 9.10 -12.95
CA ALA A 149 16.51 9.79 -14.23
C ALA A 149 15.10 10.11 -14.76
N ILE A 150 14.16 9.17 -14.67
CA ILE A 150 12.76 9.39 -15.06
C ILE A 150 12.15 10.57 -14.28
N ARG A 151 12.44 10.67 -12.97
CA ARG A 151 11.96 11.78 -12.13
C ARG A 151 12.58 13.12 -12.51
N LEU A 152 13.88 13.14 -12.79
CA LEU A 152 14.60 14.35 -13.21
C LEU A 152 14.11 14.89 -14.56
N LEU A 153 13.69 14.01 -15.47
CA LEU A 153 13.17 14.40 -16.78
C LEU A 153 11.71 14.89 -16.74
N ARG A 154 10.97 14.64 -15.65
CA ARG A 154 9.56 15.03 -15.48
C ARG A 154 9.25 15.73 -14.14
N PRO A 155 9.95 16.83 -13.78
CA PRO A 155 9.85 17.45 -12.45
C PRO A 155 8.53 18.20 -12.21
N ARG A 156 7.84 18.65 -13.26
CA ARG A 156 6.60 19.47 -13.15
C ARG A 156 5.33 18.72 -12.76
N ARG A 157 5.41 17.40 -12.53
CA ARG A 157 4.26 16.56 -12.17
C ARG A 157 4.67 15.59 -11.08
N TYR A 158 5.03 16.17 -9.93
CA TYR A 158 5.44 15.42 -8.76
C TYR A 158 4.35 14.41 -8.42
N LEU A 159 4.70 13.13 -8.58
CA LEU A 159 3.82 11.99 -8.38
C LEU A 159 3.65 11.79 -6.87
N GLY A 160 2.61 12.40 -6.29
CA GLY A 160 2.17 12.06 -4.94
C GLY A 160 1.87 10.56 -4.84
N PRO A 161 2.10 9.92 -3.69
CA PRO A 161 1.94 8.48 -3.56
C PRO A 161 0.47 8.07 -3.73
N GLY A 162 0.27 6.97 -4.45
CA GLY A 162 -0.88 6.10 -4.26
C GLY A 162 -2.20 6.52 -4.92
N LEU A 163 -3.18 5.66 -4.65
CA LEU A 163 -4.61 5.87 -4.84
C LEU A 163 -5.10 7.24 -4.31
N ALA A 164 -4.54 7.72 -3.20
CA ALA A 164 -4.92 8.99 -2.58
C ALA A 164 -4.76 10.19 -3.51
N CYS A 165 -3.72 10.20 -4.36
CA CYS A 165 -3.50 11.26 -5.35
C CYS A 165 -4.62 11.28 -6.39
N HIS A 166 -5.04 10.12 -6.90
CA HIS A 166 -6.14 10.04 -7.86
C HIS A 166 -7.48 10.47 -7.25
N VAL A 167 -7.72 10.13 -5.99
CA VAL A 167 -8.89 10.57 -5.23
C VAL A 167 -8.88 12.10 -5.10
N SER A 168 -7.77 12.69 -4.63
CA SER A 168 -7.67 14.15 -4.48
C SER A 168 -7.81 14.89 -5.81
N GLU A 169 -7.26 14.35 -6.90
CA GLU A 169 -7.38 14.99 -8.21
C GLU A 169 -8.81 14.92 -8.77
N VAL A 170 -9.61 13.93 -8.41
CA VAL A 170 -11.05 13.90 -8.73
C VAL A 170 -11.78 14.98 -7.94
N GLU A 171 -11.56 15.05 -6.62
CA GLU A 171 -12.19 16.04 -5.74
C GLU A 171 -11.84 17.48 -6.15
N LEU A 172 -10.59 17.73 -6.58
CA LEU A 172 -10.12 19.02 -7.07
C LEU A 172 -10.46 19.29 -8.54
N ALA A 173 -11.22 18.41 -9.20
CA ALA A 173 -11.59 18.52 -10.62
C ALA A 173 -10.40 18.67 -11.58
N ILE A 174 -9.23 18.12 -11.24
CA ILE A 174 -8.01 18.23 -12.04
C ILE A 174 -8.15 17.36 -13.30
N PRO A 175 -7.93 17.92 -14.50
CA PRO A 175 -8.10 17.18 -15.74
C PRO A 175 -7.12 16.01 -15.82
N PRO A 176 -7.56 14.83 -16.31
CA PRO A 176 -6.68 13.67 -16.40
C PRO A 176 -5.57 13.91 -17.43
N SER A 177 -4.38 13.40 -17.14
CA SER A 177 -3.27 13.43 -18.09
C SER A 177 -2.69 12.06 -18.34
N GLY A 178 -2.80 11.59 -19.59
CA GLY A 178 -2.28 10.28 -20.02
C GLY A 178 -0.79 10.07 -19.75
N SER A 179 0.01 11.12 -19.91
CA SER A 179 1.45 11.04 -19.65
C SER A 179 1.80 10.81 -18.18
N CYS A 180 0.94 11.16 -17.22
CA CYS A 180 1.26 11.07 -15.80
C CYS A 180 1.31 9.61 -15.34
N PHE A 181 0.21 8.87 -15.50
CA PHE A 181 0.17 7.47 -15.07
C PHE A 181 1.08 6.57 -15.94
N ALA A 182 1.28 6.88 -17.22
CA ALA A 182 2.21 6.14 -18.08
C ALA A 182 3.66 6.25 -17.59
N THR A 183 4.12 7.45 -17.21
CA THR A 183 5.48 7.62 -16.64
C THR A 183 5.65 6.88 -15.32
N ARG A 184 4.59 6.79 -14.52
CA ARG A 184 4.58 6.02 -13.27
C ARG A 184 4.64 4.53 -13.49
N GLY A 185 3.83 4.01 -14.42
CA GLY A 185 3.85 2.61 -14.84
C GLY A 185 5.24 2.22 -15.37
N ALA A 186 5.88 3.08 -16.17
CA ALA A 186 7.24 2.84 -16.64
C ALA A 186 8.28 2.83 -15.50
N ALA A 187 8.21 3.79 -14.58
CA ALA A 187 9.11 3.81 -13.42
C ALA A 187 8.92 2.57 -12.52
N ALA A 188 7.67 2.13 -12.32
CA ALA A 188 7.37 0.89 -11.62
C ALA A 188 7.91 -0.33 -12.38
N ALA A 189 7.76 -0.37 -13.70
CA ALA A 189 8.23 -1.49 -14.51
C ALA A 189 9.76 -1.65 -14.41
N VAL A 190 10.50 -0.54 -14.46
CA VAL A 190 11.96 -0.52 -14.28
C VAL A 190 12.35 -0.93 -12.85
N THR A 191 11.66 -0.40 -11.84
CA THR A 191 11.90 -0.75 -10.43
C THR A 191 11.76 -2.25 -10.22
N LEU A 192 10.66 -2.83 -10.69
CA LEU A 192 10.30 -4.22 -10.45
C LEU A 192 11.12 -5.18 -11.33
N GLY A 193 11.32 -4.83 -12.61
CA GLY A 193 12.09 -5.63 -13.56
C GLY A 193 13.58 -5.69 -13.23
N SER A 194 14.12 -4.68 -12.54
CA SER A 194 15.51 -4.66 -12.05
C SER A 194 15.72 -5.44 -10.75
N GLY A 195 14.67 -6.05 -10.18
CA GLY A 195 14.78 -6.92 -9.00
C GLY A 195 14.58 -6.24 -7.65
N ASN A 196 14.13 -4.98 -7.60
CA ASN A 196 13.84 -4.31 -6.33
C ASN A 196 12.65 -4.97 -5.59
N SER A 197 12.70 -4.99 -4.26
CA SER A 197 11.71 -5.63 -3.38
C SER A 197 10.42 -4.79 -3.22
N LEU A 198 9.63 -4.71 -4.30
CA LEU A 198 8.31 -4.08 -4.33
C LEU A 198 7.33 -4.94 -5.15
N GLY A 199 6.05 -4.59 -5.13
CA GLY A 199 4.97 -5.30 -5.84
C GLY A 199 4.39 -4.54 -7.04
N PRO A 200 3.82 -5.23 -8.04
CA PRO A 200 3.21 -4.59 -9.21
C PRO A 200 1.80 -4.05 -8.93
N GLU A 201 1.17 -4.51 -7.85
CA GLU A 201 -0.27 -4.34 -7.59
C GLU A 201 -0.68 -2.91 -7.27
N GLY A 202 0.13 -2.17 -6.52
CA GLY A 202 -0.10 -0.75 -6.28
C GLY A 202 -0.15 0.06 -7.60
N PRO A 203 0.89 -0.03 -8.44
CA PRO A 203 0.87 0.53 -9.79
C PRO A 203 -0.31 0.06 -10.65
N SER A 204 -0.71 -1.22 -10.59
CA SER A 204 -1.88 -1.73 -11.34
C SER A 204 -3.18 -0.99 -10.97
N VAL A 205 -3.41 -0.74 -9.68
CA VAL A 205 -4.56 0.04 -9.19
C VAL A 205 -4.51 1.47 -9.71
N GLU A 206 -3.34 2.11 -9.65
CA GLU A 206 -3.15 3.49 -10.12
C GLU A 206 -3.35 3.62 -11.64
N LEU A 207 -2.88 2.64 -12.41
CA LEU A 207 -3.16 2.57 -13.85
C LEU A 207 -4.66 2.47 -14.11
N GLY A 208 -5.38 1.65 -13.35
CA GLY A 208 -6.85 1.56 -13.42
C GLY A 208 -7.56 2.87 -13.07
N CYS A 209 -7.10 3.58 -12.04
CA CYS A 209 -7.58 4.93 -11.71
C CYS A 209 -7.28 5.97 -12.79
N GLY A 210 -6.13 5.87 -13.45
CA GLY A 210 -5.75 6.73 -14.57
C GLY A 210 -6.65 6.50 -15.79
N VAL A 211 -6.89 5.23 -16.15
CA VAL A 211 -7.78 4.82 -17.24
C VAL A 211 -9.21 5.27 -16.97
N SER A 212 -9.73 5.07 -15.77
CA SER A 212 -11.12 5.43 -15.45
C SER A 212 -11.38 6.93 -15.54
N ARG A 213 -10.38 7.76 -15.21
CA ARG A 213 -10.49 9.22 -15.36
C ARG A 213 -10.41 9.67 -16.81
N LEU A 214 -9.60 9.02 -17.64
CA LEU A 214 -9.59 9.27 -19.09
C LEU A 214 -10.94 8.92 -19.72
N VAL A 215 -11.50 7.76 -19.38
CA VAL A 215 -12.82 7.34 -19.85
C VAL A 215 -13.91 8.29 -19.34
N GLY A 216 -13.88 8.66 -18.06
CA GLY A 216 -14.81 9.63 -17.47
C GLY A 216 -14.75 11.01 -18.13
N ALA A 217 -13.55 11.52 -18.44
CA ALA A 217 -13.38 12.79 -19.14
C ALA A 217 -13.77 12.73 -20.64
N ALA A 218 -13.57 11.59 -21.31
CA ALA A 218 -14.04 11.38 -22.67
C ALA A 218 -15.58 11.32 -22.72
N ALA A 219 -16.17 10.60 -21.78
CA ALA A 219 -17.61 10.53 -21.57
C ALA A 219 -18.22 11.93 -21.29
N GLY A 220 -17.60 12.72 -20.41
CA GLY A 220 -18.06 14.07 -20.07
C GLY A 220 -18.10 15.04 -21.27
N ARG A 221 -17.14 14.94 -22.20
CA ARG A 221 -17.10 15.76 -23.43
C ARG A 221 -18.22 15.46 -24.42
N GLY A 222 -18.78 14.25 -24.39
CA GLY A 222 -19.90 13.84 -25.25
C GLY A 222 -21.29 14.28 -24.76
N GLY A 223 -21.37 15.25 -23.84
CA GLY A 223 -22.65 15.70 -23.28
C GLY A 223 -23.35 14.68 -22.38
N TRP A 224 -22.62 13.68 -21.85
CA TRP A 224 -23.23 12.60 -21.04
C TRP A 224 -23.73 13.03 -19.67
N CYS A 225 -23.22 14.13 -19.14
CA CYS A 225 -23.44 14.58 -17.77
C CYS A 225 -23.64 16.11 -17.76
N GLY A 226 -24.68 16.59 -17.09
CA GLY A 226 -24.66 17.97 -16.60
C GLY A 226 -23.54 18.12 -15.57
N ALA A 227 -22.96 19.33 -15.47
CA ALA A 227 -21.83 19.63 -14.58
C ALA A 227 -22.06 19.15 -13.13
N ALA A 228 -23.31 19.24 -12.65
CA ALA A 228 -23.72 18.82 -11.30
C ALA A 228 -23.53 17.32 -10.98
N HIS A 229 -23.56 16.42 -11.97
CA HIS A 229 -23.44 14.97 -11.76
C HIS A 229 -22.09 14.38 -12.17
N PHE A 230 -21.22 15.18 -12.77
CA PHE A 230 -19.93 14.73 -13.28
C PHE A 230 -19.05 14.16 -12.16
N GLN A 231 -18.94 14.87 -11.02
CA GLN A 231 -18.11 14.46 -9.89
C GLN A 231 -18.55 13.14 -9.25
N ARG A 232 -19.86 12.96 -9.04
CA ARG A 232 -20.41 11.70 -8.47
C ARG A 232 -20.11 10.50 -9.36
N ARG A 233 -20.31 10.64 -10.68
CA ARG A 233 -19.99 9.56 -11.63
C ARG A 233 -18.49 9.31 -11.75
N GLN A 234 -17.67 10.36 -11.67
CA GLN A 234 -16.21 10.25 -11.69
C GLN A 234 -15.71 9.46 -10.47
N ARG A 235 -16.27 9.66 -9.27
CA ARG A 235 -15.97 8.86 -8.08
C ARG A 235 -16.32 7.38 -8.25
N GLN A 236 -17.49 7.09 -8.83
CA GLN A 236 -17.93 5.72 -9.10
C GLN A 236 -17.04 5.04 -10.16
N LEU A 237 -16.67 5.74 -11.23
CA LEU A 237 -15.72 5.25 -12.23
C LEU A 237 -14.32 5.07 -11.65
N LEU A 238 -13.89 5.96 -10.75
CA LEU A 238 -12.61 5.83 -10.05
C LEU A 238 -12.58 4.52 -9.25
N ALA A 239 -13.64 4.22 -8.50
CA ALA A 239 -13.80 2.96 -7.78
C ALA A 239 -13.80 1.76 -8.72
N ALA A 240 -14.52 1.84 -9.86
CA ALA A 240 -14.54 0.78 -10.88
C ALA A 240 -13.15 0.54 -11.53
N GLY A 241 -12.36 1.60 -11.73
CA GLY A 241 -11.00 1.52 -12.24
C GLY A 241 -10.02 0.92 -11.22
N ALA A 242 -10.14 1.31 -9.96
CA ALA A 242 -9.35 0.73 -8.87
C ALA A 242 -9.64 -0.77 -8.72
N ALA A 243 -10.92 -1.17 -8.72
CA ALA A 243 -11.34 -2.57 -8.70
C ALA A 243 -10.80 -3.36 -9.90
N ALA A 244 -10.89 -2.79 -11.10
CA ALA A 244 -10.33 -3.39 -12.31
C ALA A 244 -8.80 -3.55 -12.24
N GLY A 245 -8.09 -2.60 -11.64
CA GLY A 245 -6.65 -2.66 -11.44
C GLY A 245 -6.23 -3.79 -10.50
N VAL A 246 -6.91 -3.96 -9.36
CA VAL A 246 -6.70 -5.12 -8.47
C VAL A 246 -7.06 -6.42 -9.18
N ALA A 247 -8.20 -6.47 -9.87
CA ALA A 247 -8.69 -7.67 -10.54
C ALA A 247 -7.73 -8.16 -11.63
N ALA A 248 -7.21 -7.28 -12.50
CA ALA A 248 -6.18 -7.65 -13.48
C ALA A 248 -4.80 -7.91 -12.84
N GLY A 249 -4.54 -7.25 -11.71
CA GLY A 249 -3.33 -7.40 -10.92
C GLY A 249 -3.19 -8.78 -10.27
N PHE A 250 -4.27 -9.31 -9.70
CA PHE A 250 -4.22 -10.58 -8.99
C PHE A 250 -4.99 -11.71 -9.67
N ASN A 251 -5.76 -11.43 -10.73
CA ASN A 251 -6.77 -12.33 -11.29
C ASN A 251 -7.89 -12.65 -10.28
N THR A 252 -8.27 -11.66 -9.46
CA THR A 252 -9.21 -11.80 -8.33
C THR A 252 -10.31 -10.73 -8.40
N PRO A 253 -11.38 -10.97 -9.18
CA PRO A 253 -12.43 -9.98 -9.39
C PRO A 253 -13.22 -9.66 -8.13
N LEU A 254 -13.55 -10.64 -7.27
CA LEU A 254 -14.29 -10.35 -6.03
C LEU A 254 -13.43 -9.53 -5.07
N ALA A 255 -12.15 -9.87 -4.92
CA ALA A 255 -11.24 -9.09 -4.09
C ALA A 255 -11.11 -7.64 -4.59
N GLY A 256 -11.07 -7.44 -5.92
CA GLY A 256 -11.06 -6.09 -6.51
C GLY A 256 -12.31 -5.28 -6.21
N VAL A 257 -13.49 -5.92 -6.21
CA VAL A 257 -14.74 -5.25 -5.83
C VAL A 257 -14.69 -4.82 -4.37
N PHE A 258 -14.35 -5.71 -3.45
CA PHE A 258 -14.26 -5.38 -2.03
C PHE A 258 -13.16 -4.35 -1.73
N PHE A 259 -12.04 -4.38 -2.46
CA PHE A 259 -11.02 -3.33 -2.39
C PHE A 259 -11.60 -1.95 -2.68
N ALA A 260 -12.47 -1.84 -3.70
CA ALA A 260 -13.15 -0.59 -3.99
C ALA A 260 -14.17 -0.19 -2.91
N LEU A 261 -14.90 -1.16 -2.34
CA LEU A 261 -15.91 -0.92 -1.30
C LEU A 261 -15.30 -0.58 0.06
N GLU A 262 -14.11 -1.09 0.35
CA GLU A 262 -13.45 -0.98 1.66
C GLU A 262 -12.36 0.10 1.61
N VAL A 263 -11.35 -0.06 0.75
CA VAL A 263 -10.17 0.83 0.72
C VAL A 263 -10.44 2.13 -0.04
N VAL A 264 -11.02 2.04 -1.25
CA VAL A 264 -11.26 3.25 -2.07
C VAL A 264 -12.36 4.11 -1.44
N ALA A 265 -13.42 3.48 -0.93
CA ALA A 265 -14.49 4.19 -0.22
C ALA A 265 -13.97 4.94 1.02
N GLN A 266 -13.11 4.30 1.83
CA GLN A 266 -12.45 4.96 2.96
C GLN A 266 -11.55 6.13 2.51
N ALA A 267 -10.74 5.93 1.47
CA ALA A 267 -9.85 6.96 0.95
C ALA A 267 -10.61 8.21 0.46
N VAL A 268 -11.75 8.02 -0.20
CA VAL A 268 -12.58 9.13 -0.67
C VAL A 268 -13.30 9.82 0.46
N ARG A 269 -13.85 9.08 1.43
CA ARG A 269 -14.43 9.68 2.66
C ARG A 269 -13.41 10.57 3.36
N ALA A 270 -12.21 10.03 3.60
CA ALA A 270 -11.12 10.79 4.23
C ALA A 270 -10.64 12.00 3.41
N ALA A 271 -10.82 12.00 2.08
CA ALA A 271 -10.50 13.15 1.24
C ALA A 271 -11.59 14.23 1.31
N VAL A 272 -12.86 13.81 1.29
CA VAL A 272 -14.02 14.71 1.46
C VAL A 272 -13.95 15.41 2.81
N ASP A 273 -13.73 14.67 3.90
CA ASP A 273 -13.65 15.22 5.26
C ASP A 273 -12.55 16.30 5.36
N ARG A 274 -11.40 16.08 4.69
CA ARG A 274 -10.30 17.06 4.63
C ARG A 274 -10.68 18.35 3.90
N THR A 275 -11.39 18.23 2.78
CA THR A 275 -11.84 19.43 2.05
C THR A 275 -12.89 20.22 2.83
N GLN A 276 -13.71 19.54 3.64
CA GLN A 276 -14.71 20.19 4.48
C GLN A 276 -14.08 20.92 5.67
N GLY A 277 -13.17 20.27 6.41
CA GLY A 277 -12.47 20.91 7.54
C GLY A 277 -11.67 22.16 7.14
N ALA A 278 -11.16 22.21 5.90
CA ALA A 278 -10.50 23.40 5.37
C ALA A 278 -11.49 24.56 5.09
N MET A 279 -12.72 24.26 4.62
CA MET A 279 -13.75 25.27 4.35
C MET A 279 -14.43 25.76 5.63
N GLU A 280 -14.62 24.89 6.63
CA GLU A 280 -15.14 25.28 7.95
C GLU A 280 -14.23 26.27 8.66
N ALA A 281 -12.91 26.14 8.50
CA ALA A 281 -11.93 27.09 9.01
C ALA A 281 -12.01 28.48 8.34
N GLU A 282 -12.62 28.57 7.15
CA GLU A 282 -12.75 29.82 6.36
C GLU A 282 -14.09 30.54 6.60
N GLY A 283 -14.97 30.01 7.46
CA GLY A 283 -16.13 30.73 8.00
C GLY A 283 -17.36 30.85 7.10
N ASP A 284 -17.49 30.02 6.07
CA ASP A 284 -18.61 30.08 5.11
C ASP A 284 -19.68 29.01 5.44
N CYS A 285 -20.90 29.40 5.84
CA CYS A 285 -22.01 28.47 6.07
C CYS A 285 -23.38 29.11 5.80
N PRO A 286 -24.12 28.61 4.79
CA PRO A 286 -25.17 27.59 5.04
C PRO A 286 -25.24 26.45 4.00
N THR A 287 -24.22 26.26 3.14
CA THR A 287 -24.23 25.22 2.07
C THR A 287 -23.72 23.84 2.48
N ILE A 288 -23.40 23.63 3.76
CA ILE A 288 -22.66 22.44 4.25
C ILE A 288 -23.53 21.17 4.24
N GLU A 289 -24.81 21.26 4.59
CA GLU A 289 -25.69 20.09 4.70
C GLU A 289 -26.10 19.52 3.32
N ALA A 290 -26.34 20.36 2.32
CA ALA A 290 -26.69 19.90 0.96
C ALA A 290 -25.52 19.18 0.25
N ARG A 291 -24.27 19.48 0.64
CA ARG A 291 -23.07 18.80 0.12
C ARG A 291 -22.80 17.47 0.82
N ARG A 292 -23.29 17.29 2.05
CA ARG A 292 -23.17 16.04 2.84
C ARG A 292 -23.82 14.85 2.12
N ASP A 293 -25.03 15.03 1.59
CA ASP A 293 -25.75 14.00 0.81
C ASP A 293 -25.17 13.78 -0.60
N SER A 294 -24.37 14.73 -1.11
CA SER A 294 -23.76 14.67 -2.44
C SER A 294 -22.32 14.13 -2.44
N ALA A 295 -21.67 14.16 -1.27
CA ALA A 295 -20.27 13.77 -1.08
C ALA A 295 -20.11 12.34 -0.54
N GLU A 296 -21.17 11.75 0.01
CA GLU A 296 -21.19 10.30 0.22
C GLU A 296 -21.00 9.61 -1.13
N LEU A 297 -19.93 8.82 -1.25
CA LEU A 297 -19.76 7.93 -2.38
C LEU A 297 -20.97 7.02 -2.38
N ASP A 298 -21.95 7.31 -3.25
CA ASP A 298 -23.15 6.50 -3.40
C ASP A 298 -22.83 5.21 -4.17
N VAL A 299 -21.90 4.47 -3.58
CA VAL A 299 -21.60 3.07 -3.84
C VAL A 299 -22.83 2.22 -3.50
N LYS A 300 -23.71 2.72 -2.62
CA LYS A 300 -24.91 2.00 -2.20
C LYS A 300 -25.98 1.94 -3.29
N SER A 301 -25.90 2.78 -4.33
CA SER A 301 -26.73 2.59 -5.53
C SER A 301 -26.41 1.25 -6.20
N ARG A 302 -27.46 0.44 -6.45
CA ARG A 302 -27.36 -0.85 -7.16
C ARG A 302 -26.58 -0.75 -8.48
N THR A 303 -26.67 0.40 -9.16
CA THR A 303 -26.00 0.70 -10.43
C THR A 303 -24.50 0.95 -10.28
N SER A 304 -24.05 1.51 -9.16
CA SER A 304 -22.61 1.69 -8.91
C SER A 304 -21.93 0.35 -8.65
N ILE A 305 -22.56 -0.50 -7.83
CA ILE A 305 -22.01 -1.84 -7.53
C ILE A 305 -21.93 -2.68 -8.79
N SER A 306 -22.98 -2.69 -9.63
CA SER A 306 -22.95 -3.44 -10.88
C SER A 306 -21.86 -2.95 -11.84
N GLY A 307 -21.63 -1.64 -11.92
CA GLY A 307 -20.51 -1.08 -12.69
C GLY A 307 -19.14 -1.51 -12.18
N ILE A 308 -18.92 -1.48 -10.87
CA ILE A 308 -17.66 -1.92 -10.24
C ILE A 308 -17.42 -3.41 -10.51
N VAL A 309 -18.44 -4.25 -10.31
CA VAL A 309 -18.37 -5.70 -10.54
C VAL A 309 -18.07 -6.02 -12.00
N LEU A 310 -18.79 -5.42 -12.95
CA LEU A 310 -18.57 -5.63 -14.38
C LEU A 310 -17.16 -5.20 -14.80
N SER A 311 -16.70 -4.04 -14.32
CA SER A 311 -15.34 -3.55 -14.59
C SER A 311 -14.28 -4.53 -14.08
N ALA A 312 -14.43 -5.04 -12.85
CA ALA A 312 -13.51 -6.00 -12.25
C ALA A 312 -13.46 -7.33 -13.02
N ILE A 313 -14.62 -7.90 -13.34
CA ILE A 313 -14.71 -9.18 -14.08
C ILE A 313 -14.09 -9.03 -15.48
N ILE A 314 -14.45 -7.99 -16.22
CA ILE A 314 -13.95 -7.78 -17.60
C ILE A 314 -12.44 -7.54 -17.58
N SER A 315 -11.94 -6.78 -16.61
CA SER A 315 -10.50 -6.54 -16.46
C SER A 315 -9.72 -7.83 -16.18
N ALA A 316 -10.22 -8.68 -15.27
CA ALA A 316 -9.62 -9.98 -14.99
C ALA A 316 -9.64 -10.91 -16.22
N LEU A 317 -10.77 -11.00 -16.91
CA LEU A 317 -10.91 -11.81 -18.14
C LEU A 317 -9.92 -11.35 -19.22
N VAL A 318 -9.85 -10.05 -19.51
CA VAL A 318 -8.90 -9.51 -20.50
C VAL A 318 -7.45 -9.79 -20.08
N ALA A 319 -7.14 -9.65 -18.79
CA ALA A 319 -5.80 -9.94 -18.30
C ALA A 319 -5.44 -11.43 -18.40
N GLN A 320 -6.40 -12.32 -18.14
CA GLN A 320 -6.22 -13.77 -18.27
C GLN A 320 -6.02 -14.20 -19.73
N GLU A 321 -6.73 -13.61 -20.68
CA GLU A 321 -6.53 -13.89 -22.11
C GLU A 321 -5.14 -13.44 -22.60
N ILE A 322 -4.63 -12.30 -22.12
CA ILE A 322 -3.34 -11.76 -22.56
C ILE A 322 -2.16 -12.44 -21.86
N LEU A 323 -2.27 -12.67 -20.55
CA LEU A 323 -1.16 -13.19 -19.72
C LEU A 323 -1.16 -14.73 -19.62
N GLY A 324 -2.24 -15.40 -20.05
CA GLY A 324 -2.46 -16.83 -19.82
C GLY A 324 -3.09 -17.11 -18.46
N VAL A 325 -3.15 -18.40 -18.08
CA VAL A 325 -3.75 -18.85 -16.81
C VAL A 325 -3.13 -18.05 -15.66
N GLY A 326 -3.96 -17.28 -14.94
CA GLY A 326 -3.53 -16.28 -13.98
C GLY A 326 -2.71 -16.84 -12.81
N HIS A 327 -2.20 -15.94 -11.95
CA HIS A 327 -1.47 -16.32 -10.75
C HIS A 327 -2.44 -16.97 -9.74
N SER A 328 -2.74 -18.25 -9.91
CA SER A 328 -3.29 -19.07 -8.83
C SER A 328 -2.14 -19.55 -7.97
N LEU A 329 -2.28 -19.44 -6.64
CA LEU A 329 -1.40 -20.14 -5.72
C LEU A 329 -1.80 -21.61 -5.81
N PRO A 330 -0.98 -22.48 -6.44
CA PRO A 330 -1.34 -23.88 -6.59
C PRO A 330 -1.47 -24.50 -5.20
N SER A 331 -2.63 -25.04 -4.87
CA SER A 331 -2.73 -25.97 -3.76
C SER A 331 -1.93 -27.20 -4.17
N GLY A 332 -0.87 -27.54 -3.44
CA GLY A 332 0.06 -28.63 -3.79
C GLY A 332 -0.54 -30.05 -3.76
N GLY A 333 -1.85 -30.21 -4.03
CA GLY A 333 -2.59 -31.47 -4.00
C GLY A 333 -3.00 -31.93 -2.59
N TRP A 334 -2.64 -31.18 -1.53
CA TRP A 334 -2.92 -31.54 -0.15
C TRP A 334 -4.17 -30.84 0.39
N PRO A 335 -5.16 -31.57 0.95
CA PRO A 335 -6.34 -30.94 1.55
C PRO A 335 -5.93 -30.11 2.77
N MET A 336 -6.34 -28.85 2.80
CA MET A 336 -6.03 -27.88 3.86
C MET A 336 -7.07 -28.01 4.97
N ARG A 337 -7.05 -29.16 5.63
CA ARG A 337 -8.07 -29.52 6.62
C ARG A 337 -8.02 -28.56 7.82
N PHE A 338 -9.07 -27.76 7.94
CA PHE A 338 -9.33 -26.94 9.11
C PHE A 338 -10.11 -27.72 10.17
N ARG A 339 -9.67 -27.66 11.42
CA ARG A 339 -10.45 -28.10 12.59
C ARG A 339 -10.86 -26.90 13.41
N LEU A 340 -12.13 -26.86 13.84
CA LEU A 340 -12.66 -25.75 14.66
C LEU A 340 -11.84 -25.48 15.93
N MET A 341 -11.22 -26.51 16.51
CA MET A 341 -10.36 -26.38 17.69
C MET A 341 -9.07 -25.59 17.44
N GLU A 342 -8.66 -25.43 16.18
CA GLU A 342 -7.48 -24.66 15.79
C GLU A 342 -7.80 -23.16 15.62
N LEU A 343 -9.09 -22.77 15.64
CA LEU A 343 -9.51 -21.39 15.43
C LEU A 343 -8.86 -20.38 16.41
N PRO A 344 -8.69 -20.67 17.71
CA PRO A 344 -7.97 -19.76 18.62
C PRO A 344 -6.52 -19.50 18.21
N LEU A 345 -5.87 -20.48 17.57
CA LEU A 345 -4.50 -20.34 17.07
C LEU A 345 -4.45 -19.36 15.90
N TYR A 346 -5.43 -19.41 15.00
CA TYR A 346 -5.53 -18.45 13.89
C TYR A 346 -5.87 -17.04 14.38
N VAL A 347 -6.69 -16.89 15.43
CA VAL A 347 -6.92 -15.60 16.09
C VAL A 347 -5.61 -15.03 16.65
N GLY A 348 -4.80 -15.87 17.32
CA GLY A 348 -3.46 -15.50 17.80
C GLY A 348 -2.50 -15.13 16.68
N LEU A 349 -2.52 -15.88 15.56
CA LEU A 349 -1.76 -15.56 14.36
C LEU A 349 -2.15 -14.18 13.80
N GLY A 350 -3.44 -13.86 13.78
CA GLY A 350 -3.93 -12.54 13.35
C GLY A 350 -3.36 -11.42 14.22
N ALA A 351 -3.38 -11.58 15.55
CA ALA A 351 -2.80 -10.61 16.47
C ALA A 351 -1.29 -10.39 16.24
N ILE A 352 -0.52 -11.47 16.06
CA ILE A 352 0.93 -11.39 15.78
C ILE A 352 1.18 -10.75 14.41
N SER A 353 0.37 -11.07 13.42
CA SER A 353 0.46 -10.46 12.08
C SER A 353 0.18 -8.95 12.13
N GLY A 354 -0.76 -8.51 12.97
CA GLY A 354 -1.03 -7.09 13.22
C GLY A 354 0.16 -6.37 13.86
N LEU A 355 0.79 -6.97 14.88
CA LEU A 355 2.01 -6.43 15.48
C LEU A 355 3.18 -6.38 14.48
N ALA A 356 3.33 -7.41 13.65
CA ALA A 356 4.35 -7.44 12.61
C ALA A 356 4.09 -6.38 11.52
N ALA A 357 2.83 -6.12 11.17
CA ALA A 357 2.47 -5.04 10.25
C ALA A 357 2.77 -3.65 10.85
N LEU A 358 2.54 -3.47 12.16
CA LEU A 358 2.93 -2.24 12.86
C LEU A 358 4.46 -2.06 12.88
N LEU A 359 5.21 -3.15 13.07
CA LEU A 359 6.66 -3.14 12.93
C LEU A 359 7.09 -2.74 11.51
N PHE A 360 6.41 -3.23 10.47
CA PHE A 360 6.68 -2.83 9.09
C PHE A 360 6.38 -1.35 8.83
N LYS A 361 5.26 -0.81 9.36
CA LYS A 361 4.95 0.63 9.32
C LYS A 361 6.07 1.45 9.95
N ARG A 362 6.50 1.07 11.16
CA ARG A 362 7.57 1.76 11.90
C ARG A 362 8.95 1.64 11.27
N ALA A 363 9.31 0.46 10.76
CA ALA A 363 10.57 0.26 10.05
C ALA A 363 10.62 1.15 8.79
N THR A 364 9.50 1.27 8.08
CA THR A 364 9.42 2.14 6.90
C THR A 364 9.53 3.62 7.29
N ALA A 365 8.87 4.05 8.36
CA ALA A 365 9.01 5.40 8.90
C ALA A 365 10.47 5.68 9.34
N PHE A 366 11.12 4.71 9.99
CA PHE A 366 12.52 4.78 10.38
C PHE A 366 13.45 5.01 9.22
N VAL A 367 13.33 4.19 8.16
CA VAL A 367 14.20 4.36 7.01
C VAL A 367 13.93 5.69 6.29
N ARG A 368 12.69 6.21 6.30
CA ARG A 368 12.42 7.56 5.79
C ARG A 368 13.11 8.64 6.60
N GLY A 369 13.06 8.56 7.92
CA GLY A 369 13.76 9.48 8.83
C GLY A 369 15.27 9.54 8.55
N LEU A 370 15.89 8.43 8.15
CA LEU A 370 17.31 8.43 7.76
C LEU A 370 17.62 9.31 6.53
N PHE A 371 16.67 9.45 5.61
CA PHE A 371 16.78 10.28 4.40
C PHE A 371 16.25 11.71 4.59
N ALA A 372 15.60 12.01 5.72
CA ALA A 372 15.01 13.31 5.97
C ALA A 372 16.10 14.39 6.06
N GLU A 373 15.86 15.50 5.38
CA GLU A 373 16.62 16.72 5.59
C GLU A 373 16.14 17.37 6.89
N ALA A 374 17.05 17.98 7.66
CA ALA A 374 16.61 18.77 8.80
C ALA A 374 15.85 19.98 8.28
N ASP A 375 14.54 19.98 8.46
CA ASP A 375 13.68 21.14 8.28
C ASP A 375 13.86 22.07 9.49
N ALA A 376 13.83 23.39 9.26
CA ALA A 376 14.02 24.40 10.30
C ALA A 376 12.88 24.45 11.36
N GLU A 377 11.81 23.69 11.15
CA GLU A 377 10.58 23.68 11.97
C GLU A 377 10.53 22.52 12.98
N TYR A 378 11.46 21.55 12.91
CA TYR A 378 11.59 20.45 13.87
C TYR A 378 13.06 20.25 14.20
N ASP A 379 13.44 20.43 15.48
CA ASP A 379 14.80 20.24 16.04
C ASP A 379 15.23 18.75 15.98
N THR A 380 15.29 18.20 14.78
CA THR A 380 15.73 16.84 14.49
C THR A 380 17.16 16.91 13.99
N ARG A 381 18.05 16.13 14.60
CA ARG A 381 19.40 15.98 14.09
C ARG A 381 19.27 15.26 12.76
N GLY A 382 19.47 16.00 11.66
CA GLY A 382 19.31 15.49 10.30
C GLY A 382 19.85 14.07 10.11
N GLY A 383 19.07 13.23 9.42
CA GLY A 383 19.32 11.79 9.32
C GLY A 383 20.70 11.45 8.77
N ALA A 384 21.20 10.25 9.10
CA ALA A 384 22.53 9.79 8.72
C ALA A 384 22.80 9.79 7.20
N LEU A 385 21.74 9.79 6.36
CA LEU A 385 21.83 9.80 4.90
C LEU A 385 21.37 11.14 4.28
N ARG A 386 21.32 12.23 5.06
CA ARG A 386 20.90 13.57 4.60
C ARG A 386 21.72 14.12 3.43
N GLY A 387 22.99 13.73 3.30
CA GLY A 387 23.88 14.21 2.23
C GLY A 387 23.53 13.68 0.83
N ILE A 388 22.59 12.73 0.72
CA ILE A 388 22.23 12.11 -0.56
C ILE A 388 21.11 12.91 -1.23
N PRO A 389 21.34 13.44 -2.45
CA PRO A 389 20.33 14.22 -3.14
C PRO A 389 19.07 13.38 -3.41
N PRO A 390 17.88 13.99 -3.42
CA PRO A 390 16.60 13.28 -3.55
C PRO A 390 16.50 12.44 -4.83
N SER A 391 17.24 12.82 -5.88
CA SER A 391 17.37 12.05 -7.10
C SER A 391 18.10 10.72 -6.87
N LEU A 392 19.15 10.65 -6.07
CA LEU A 392 19.93 9.41 -5.89
C LEU A 392 19.37 8.46 -4.83
N ARG A 393 18.40 8.89 -4.02
CA ARG A 393 17.79 8.04 -2.97
C ARG A 393 17.31 6.67 -3.51
N PRO A 394 16.59 6.57 -4.64
CA PRO A 394 16.15 5.27 -5.17
C PRO A 394 17.30 4.32 -5.53
N ALA A 395 18.44 4.85 -6.00
CA ALA A 395 19.63 4.04 -6.30
C ALA A 395 20.23 3.43 -5.03
N VAL A 396 20.24 4.17 -3.92
CA VAL A 396 20.69 3.68 -2.60
C VAL A 396 19.76 2.59 -2.08
N GLY A 397 18.45 2.78 -2.20
CA GLY A 397 17.46 1.76 -1.85
C GLY A 397 17.65 0.47 -2.66
N GLY A 398 17.91 0.61 -3.96
CA GLY A 398 18.21 -0.53 -4.81
C GLY A 398 19.54 -1.22 -4.46
N LEU A 399 20.60 -0.47 -4.19
CA LEU A 399 21.87 -1.05 -3.75
C LEU A 399 21.71 -1.84 -2.44
N PHE A 400 20.96 -1.30 -1.48
CA PHE A 400 20.65 -2.01 -0.24
C PHE A 400 19.85 -3.30 -0.51
N CYS A 401 18.85 -3.25 -1.38
CA CYS A 401 18.09 -4.43 -1.81
C CYS A 401 19.00 -5.50 -2.44
N GLY A 402 19.93 -5.10 -3.32
CA GLY A 402 20.89 -6.01 -3.93
C GLY A 402 21.86 -6.63 -2.93
N LEU A 403 22.33 -5.84 -1.95
CA LEU A 403 23.27 -6.30 -0.92
C LEU A 403 22.63 -7.32 0.02
N VAL A 404 21.40 -7.06 0.48
CA VAL A 404 20.63 -8.04 1.27
C VAL A 404 20.28 -9.26 0.43
N GLY A 405 19.97 -9.06 -0.85
CA GLY A 405 19.61 -10.13 -1.77
C GLY A 405 20.76 -11.09 -2.11
N LEU A 406 22.02 -10.69 -1.93
CA LEU A 406 23.16 -11.64 -1.95
C LEU A 406 23.05 -12.63 -0.81
N ALA A 407 22.63 -12.19 0.38
CA ALA A 407 22.42 -13.09 1.50
C ALA A 407 21.09 -13.84 1.38
N PHE A 408 20.03 -13.21 0.87
CA PHE A 408 18.69 -13.81 0.76
C PHE A 408 18.11 -13.57 -0.64
N PRO A 409 18.41 -14.43 -1.63
CA PRO A 409 17.94 -14.26 -3.01
C PRO A 409 16.41 -14.21 -3.14
N GLN A 410 15.69 -14.83 -2.20
CA GLN A 410 14.22 -14.83 -2.13
C GLN A 410 13.63 -13.42 -1.89
N VAL A 411 14.45 -12.46 -1.49
CA VAL A 411 14.05 -11.08 -1.22
C VAL A 411 13.90 -10.25 -2.51
N HIS A 412 14.59 -10.62 -3.59
CA HIS A 412 14.45 -9.94 -4.88
C HIS A 412 13.02 -10.06 -5.44
N PHE A 413 12.67 -9.10 -6.30
CA PHE A 413 11.35 -9.02 -6.95
C PHE A 413 10.18 -8.98 -5.94
N PHE A 414 9.01 -9.46 -6.40
CA PHE A 414 7.74 -9.37 -5.69
C PHE A 414 7.62 -10.33 -4.49
N GLY A 415 8.36 -11.44 -4.51
CA GLY A 415 8.26 -12.49 -3.50
C GLY A 415 7.24 -13.61 -3.80
N TYR A 416 6.55 -13.60 -4.95
CA TYR A 416 5.58 -14.64 -5.29
C TYR A 416 6.20 -16.04 -5.41
N ALA A 417 7.45 -16.16 -5.90
CA ALA A 417 8.14 -17.44 -5.94
C ALA A 417 8.36 -18.01 -4.53
N ALA A 418 8.77 -17.17 -3.58
CA ALA A 418 8.91 -17.58 -2.17
C ALA A 418 7.55 -17.90 -1.55
N LEU A 419 6.50 -17.13 -1.87
CA LEU A 419 5.15 -17.41 -1.42
C LEU A 419 4.64 -18.77 -1.95
N ASP A 420 4.87 -19.08 -3.22
CA ASP A 420 4.53 -20.35 -3.85
C ASP A 420 5.24 -21.52 -3.15
N THR A 421 6.53 -21.39 -2.81
CA THR A 421 7.25 -22.42 -2.04
C THR A 421 6.68 -22.63 -0.63
N ILE A 422 6.07 -21.61 -0.02
CA ILE A 422 5.43 -21.72 1.29
C ILE A 422 4.08 -22.43 1.17
N VAL A 423 3.31 -22.13 0.13
CA VAL A 423 1.94 -22.67 -0.06
C VAL A 423 1.96 -24.09 -0.61
N THR A 424 2.96 -24.45 -1.41
CA THR A 424 3.15 -25.80 -1.95
C THR A 424 4.01 -26.69 -1.03
N ALA A 425 4.44 -26.17 0.12
CA ALA A 425 5.28 -26.89 1.06
C ALA A 425 4.61 -28.21 1.50
N PRO A 426 5.31 -29.36 1.39
CA PRO A 426 4.79 -30.63 1.86
C PRO A 426 4.54 -30.61 3.37
N PRO A 427 3.54 -31.37 3.86
CA PRO A 427 3.27 -31.48 5.28
C PRO A 427 4.44 -32.16 6.02
N LEU A 428 5.04 -31.43 6.97
CA LEU A 428 5.95 -31.73 8.11
C LEU A 428 6.96 -32.90 8.09
N ASP A 429 6.84 -33.91 7.21
CA ASP A 429 7.63 -35.15 7.22
C ASP A 429 8.44 -35.38 5.94
N ALA A 430 8.23 -34.61 4.87
CA ALA A 430 8.95 -34.79 3.61
C ALA A 430 9.69 -33.52 3.19
N THR A 431 11.01 -33.54 3.25
CA THR A 431 11.95 -32.46 2.89
C THR A 431 11.92 -31.23 3.79
N PRO A 432 13.08 -30.76 4.26
CA PRO A 432 13.10 -29.58 5.07
C PRO A 432 12.87 -28.32 4.24
N LEU A 433 11.83 -27.57 4.59
CA LEU A 433 11.57 -26.20 4.11
C LEU A 433 12.81 -25.29 4.20
N HIS A 434 13.76 -25.59 5.11
CA HIS A 434 15.05 -24.90 5.23
C HIS A 434 15.95 -25.02 3.98
N ALA A 435 15.81 -26.08 3.18
CA ALA A 435 16.60 -26.26 1.96
C ALA A 435 16.11 -25.34 0.82
N SER A 436 14.81 -25.02 0.80
CA SER A 436 14.17 -24.19 -0.23
C SER A 436 14.15 -22.69 0.14
N LEU A 437 13.90 -22.36 1.42
CA LEU A 437 13.88 -20.98 1.92
C LEU A 437 15.23 -20.49 2.47
N GLY A 438 16.17 -21.39 2.74
CA GLY A 438 17.45 -21.05 3.37
C GLY A 438 18.47 -20.50 2.39
N SER A 439 19.15 -19.43 2.79
CA SER A 439 20.32 -18.93 2.09
C SER A 439 21.48 -19.92 2.14
N PRO A 440 22.37 -19.93 1.13
CA PRO A 440 23.60 -20.74 1.19
C PRO A 440 24.41 -20.47 2.47
N LEU A 441 24.35 -19.23 2.97
CA LEU A 441 25.03 -18.77 4.18
C LEU A 441 24.39 -19.31 5.47
N MET A 442 23.06 -19.41 5.54
CA MET A 442 22.38 -19.92 6.74
C MET A 442 22.41 -21.45 6.87
N ARG A 443 22.64 -22.19 5.78
CA ARG A 443 22.76 -23.66 5.85
C ARG A 443 23.88 -24.09 6.80
N GLY A 444 25.03 -23.40 6.80
CA GLY A 444 26.15 -23.73 7.70
C GLY A 444 25.95 -23.33 9.16
N ILE A 445 25.06 -22.38 9.47
CA ILE A 445 24.77 -21.92 10.84
C ILE A 445 23.69 -22.79 11.50
N GLY A 446 22.73 -23.29 10.71
CA GLY A 446 21.59 -24.08 11.18
C GLY A 446 21.96 -25.45 11.76
N ASP A 447 23.06 -26.05 11.29
CA ASP A 447 23.47 -27.42 11.66
C ASP A 447 23.97 -27.55 13.11
N GLY A 448 24.32 -26.44 13.77
CA GLY A 448 24.85 -26.43 15.14
C GLY A 448 23.80 -26.27 16.26
N LEU A 449 22.56 -25.90 15.91
CA LEU A 449 21.51 -25.62 16.90
C LEU A 449 20.26 -26.43 16.53
N ALA A 450 19.89 -27.44 17.33
CA ALA A 450 18.79 -28.37 17.03
C ALA A 450 17.41 -27.69 16.81
N LEU A 451 17.24 -26.44 17.28
CA LEU A 451 16.07 -25.57 17.01
C LEU A 451 16.35 -24.49 15.96
N GLY A 452 17.61 -24.23 15.62
CA GLY A 452 18.05 -23.21 14.66
C GLY A 452 17.91 -23.64 13.20
N GLY A 453 18.00 -24.94 12.89
CA GLY A 453 17.90 -25.43 11.52
C GLY A 453 16.52 -25.23 10.84
N THR A 454 15.44 -24.99 11.59
CA THR A 454 14.07 -24.85 11.04
C THR A 454 13.48 -23.45 11.21
N LEU A 455 13.69 -22.79 12.35
CA LEU A 455 13.13 -21.46 12.66
C LEU A 455 13.91 -20.31 11.99
N LEU A 456 15.23 -20.46 11.93
CA LEU A 456 16.15 -19.40 11.49
C LEU A 456 15.95 -18.95 10.03
N PRO A 457 15.68 -19.85 9.06
CA PRO A 457 15.44 -19.44 7.67
C PRO A 457 14.17 -18.61 7.49
N GLY A 458 13.06 -19.00 8.15
CA GLY A 458 11.78 -18.29 8.05
C GLY A 458 11.85 -16.90 8.70
N ALA A 459 12.45 -16.80 9.89
CA ALA A 459 12.68 -15.52 10.56
C ALA A 459 13.70 -14.63 9.81
N GLY A 460 14.75 -15.23 9.24
CA GLY A 460 15.73 -14.53 8.41
C GLY A 460 15.10 -13.92 7.16
N LEU A 461 14.28 -14.70 6.44
CA LEU A 461 13.55 -14.20 5.27
C LEU A 461 12.57 -13.08 5.64
N LEU A 462 11.81 -13.24 6.74
CA LEU A 462 10.90 -12.22 7.25
C LEU A 462 11.64 -10.89 7.48
N LEU A 463 12.74 -10.92 8.23
CA LEU A 463 13.52 -9.72 8.55
C LEU A 463 14.16 -9.10 7.31
N ALA A 464 14.73 -9.93 6.43
CA ALA A 464 15.38 -9.47 5.21
C ALA A 464 14.36 -8.82 4.25
N LYS A 465 13.20 -9.44 4.04
CA LYS A 465 12.13 -8.88 3.19
C LYS A 465 11.54 -7.61 3.79
N LEU A 466 11.40 -7.56 5.12
CA LEU A 466 10.90 -6.37 5.83
C LEU A 466 11.85 -5.20 5.60
N ALA A 467 13.16 -5.42 5.83
CA ALA A 467 14.18 -4.39 5.68
C ALA A 467 14.26 -3.85 4.24
N THR A 468 14.33 -4.73 3.22
CA THR A 468 14.47 -4.29 1.82
C THR A 468 13.22 -3.62 1.29
N THR A 469 12.03 -4.08 1.67
CA THR A 469 10.77 -3.44 1.26
C THR A 469 10.62 -2.07 1.92
N SER A 470 10.92 -1.95 3.22
CA SER A 470 10.94 -0.67 3.92
C SER A 470 11.94 0.30 3.29
N ALA A 471 13.16 -0.15 2.96
CA ALA A 471 14.14 0.66 2.26
C ALA A 471 13.70 1.04 0.84
N GLY A 472 13.04 0.12 0.12
CA GLY A 472 12.51 0.39 -1.21
C GLY A 472 11.46 1.48 -1.21
N VAL A 473 10.47 1.38 -0.32
CA VAL A 473 9.43 2.40 -0.15
C VAL A 473 10.02 3.73 0.33
N ALA A 474 10.90 3.70 1.33
CA ALA A 474 11.44 4.91 1.95
C ALA A 474 12.43 5.68 1.05
N SER A 475 13.21 4.96 0.24
CA SER A 475 14.13 5.56 -0.75
C SER A 475 13.41 6.23 -1.92
N GLY A 476 12.09 6.01 -2.03
CA GLY A 476 11.27 6.52 -3.10
C GLY A 476 11.39 5.70 -4.38
N LEU A 477 11.62 4.39 -4.33
CA LEU A 477 11.35 3.54 -5.50
C LEU A 477 9.84 3.52 -5.80
N VAL A 478 9.46 3.22 -7.05
CA VAL A 478 8.05 3.21 -7.47
C VAL A 478 7.55 1.77 -7.50
N GLY A 479 6.57 1.46 -6.65
CA GLY A 479 5.96 0.13 -6.59
C GLY A 479 4.94 0.05 -5.46
N GLY A 480 4.24 -1.08 -5.39
CA GLY A 480 3.25 -1.36 -4.35
C GLY A 480 3.85 -2.18 -3.20
N THR A 481 3.20 -2.14 -2.04
CA THR A 481 3.55 -2.97 -0.86
C THR A 481 2.68 -4.22 -0.72
N PHE A 482 1.64 -4.38 -1.54
CA PHE A 482 0.70 -5.51 -1.53
C PHE A 482 1.39 -6.89 -1.58
N ALA A 483 2.18 -7.15 -2.63
CA ALA A 483 2.85 -8.45 -2.80
C ALA A 483 3.89 -8.72 -1.68
N PRO A 484 4.76 -7.75 -1.31
CA PRO A 484 5.62 -7.90 -0.14
C PRO A 484 4.85 -8.17 1.16
N SER A 485 3.71 -7.52 1.40
CA SER A 485 2.88 -7.77 2.60
C SER A 485 2.34 -9.19 2.66
N LEU A 486 1.95 -9.79 1.53
CA LEU A 486 1.55 -11.20 1.48
C LEU A 486 2.70 -12.13 1.87
N LEU A 487 3.91 -11.91 1.33
CA LEU A 487 5.07 -12.72 1.69
C LEU A 487 5.51 -12.52 3.14
N LEU A 488 5.50 -11.28 3.64
CA LEU A 488 5.81 -10.97 5.04
C LEU A 488 4.84 -11.68 5.98
N GLY A 489 3.54 -11.59 5.72
CA GLY A 489 2.53 -12.31 6.48
C GLY A 489 2.66 -13.82 6.39
N ALA A 490 2.97 -14.36 5.20
CA ALA A 490 3.21 -15.79 5.05
C ALA A 490 4.44 -16.26 5.81
N SER A 491 5.50 -15.44 5.85
CA SER A 491 6.69 -15.71 6.65
C SER A 491 6.37 -15.68 8.15
N VAL A 492 5.54 -14.74 8.62
CA VAL A 492 5.02 -14.73 10.00
C VAL A 492 4.23 -16.01 10.30
N GLY A 493 3.38 -16.44 9.38
CA GLY A 493 2.61 -17.69 9.48
C GLY A 493 3.51 -18.92 9.60
N VAL A 494 4.54 -19.03 8.77
CA VAL A 494 5.54 -20.11 8.83
C VAL A 494 6.25 -20.12 10.17
N VAL A 495 6.77 -18.96 10.61
CA VAL A 495 7.47 -18.85 11.91
C VAL A 495 6.55 -19.21 13.07
N TYR A 496 5.31 -18.73 13.05
CA TYR A 496 4.30 -19.05 14.07
C TYR A 496 4.00 -20.55 14.13
N GLN A 497 3.79 -21.18 12.97
CA GLN A 497 3.53 -22.62 12.89
C GLN A 497 4.73 -23.43 13.40
N GLN A 498 5.95 -23.02 13.05
CA GLN A 498 7.17 -23.69 13.51
C GLN A 498 7.35 -23.58 15.03
N MET A 499 7.07 -22.41 15.62
CA MET A 499 7.08 -22.22 17.07
C MET A 499 6.02 -23.10 17.75
N LEU A 500 4.82 -23.18 17.18
CA LEU A 500 3.74 -24.01 17.69
C LEU A 500 4.11 -25.50 17.62
N ALA A 501 4.67 -25.95 16.50
CA ALA A 501 5.13 -27.33 16.31
C ALA A 501 6.26 -27.69 17.29
N ALA A 502 7.21 -26.78 17.52
CA ALA A 502 8.28 -26.98 18.51
C ALA A 502 7.71 -27.08 19.93
N THR A 503 6.75 -26.22 20.28
CA THR A 503 6.09 -26.23 21.59
C THR A 503 5.32 -27.52 21.80
N LEU A 504 4.56 -27.99 20.81
CA LEU A 504 3.81 -29.25 20.89
C LEU A 504 4.72 -30.47 21.00
N LYS A 505 5.84 -30.49 20.27
CA LYS A 505 6.87 -31.54 20.43
C LYS A 505 7.40 -31.57 21.86
N LEU A 506 7.70 -30.40 22.45
CA LEU A 506 8.15 -30.30 23.84
C LEU A 506 7.07 -30.79 24.81
N VAL A 507 5.82 -30.36 24.64
CA VAL A 507 4.70 -30.82 25.48
C VAL A 507 4.52 -32.34 25.38
N ALA A 508 4.64 -32.93 24.19
CA ALA A 508 4.53 -34.38 24.00
C ALA A 508 5.66 -35.15 24.72
N THR A 509 6.86 -34.58 24.85
CA THR A 509 7.94 -35.20 25.65
C THR A 509 7.66 -35.19 27.16
N VAL A 510 6.95 -34.18 27.66
CA VAL A 510 6.61 -34.03 29.09
C VAL A 510 5.33 -34.78 29.44
N MET A 511 4.36 -34.82 28.51
CA MET A 511 3.06 -35.48 28.68
C MET A 511 2.75 -36.39 27.47
N PRO A 512 3.25 -37.64 27.47
CA PRO A 512 3.03 -38.59 26.37
C PRO A 512 1.55 -38.89 26.10
N ALA A 513 0.68 -38.75 27.10
CA ALA A 513 -0.77 -38.92 26.96
C ALA A 513 -1.43 -37.89 26.01
N MET A 514 -0.78 -36.75 25.77
CA MET A 514 -1.24 -35.69 24.86
C MET A 514 -0.61 -35.80 23.45
N ALA A 515 0.24 -36.81 23.20
CA ALA A 515 0.91 -36.99 21.91
C ALA A 515 -0.07 -37.20 20.74
N GLY A 516 -1.29 -37.65 21.00
CA GLY A 516 -2.36 -37.84 19.99
C GLY A 516 -3.09 -36.55 19.56
N VAL A 517 -2.88 -35.42 20.24
CA VAL A 517 -3.57 -34.14 19.96
C VAL A 517 -2.93 -33.38 18.77
N GLY A 518 -1.77 -33.81 18.28
CA GLY A 518 -0.82 -32.97 17.55
C GLY A 518 -0.87 -32.93 16.02
N SER A 519 -2.00 -33.11 15.35
CA SER A 519 -2.06 -32.82 13.89
C SER A 519 -2.48 -31.37 13.64
N VAL A 520 -1.65 -30.42 14.06
CA VAL A 520 -1.87 -29.00 13.72
C VAL A 520 -1.84 -28.84 12.21
N ALA A 521 -2.74 -28.03 11.65
CA ALA A 521 -2.81 -27.75 10.23
C ALA A 521 -1.45 -27.46 9.58
N ASN A 522 -1.34 -27.89 8.32
CA ASN A 522 -0.10 -27.85 7.55
C ASN A 522 0.44 -26.42 7.39
N VAL A 523 1.77 -26.30 7.25
CA VAL A 523 2.49 -25.03 7.05
C VAL A 523 1.83 -24.11 6.00
N PRO A 524 1.33 -24.62 4.85
CA PRO A 524 0.61 -23.78 3.89
C PRO A 524 -0.58 -23.02 4.47
N ALA A 525 -1.39 -23.65 5.35
CA ALA A 525 -2.57 -23.03 5.94
C ALA A 525 -2.19 -21.81 6.79
N PHE A 526 -1.20 -21.95 7.67
CA PHE A 526 -0.70 -20.85 8.49
C PHE A 526 -0.02 -19.77 7.65
N GLY A 527 0.75 -20.15 6.62
CA GLY A 527 1.34 -19.21 5.68
C GLY A 527 0.29 -18.35 4.98
N MET A 528 -0.79 -18.96 4.48
CA MET A 528 -1.85 -18.19 3.85
C MET A 528 -2.58 -17.30 4.87
N VAL A 529 -3.05 -17.87 5.98
CA VAL A 529 -3.80 -17.07 6.97
C VAL A 529 -2.95 -15.91 7.52
N GLY A 530 -1.65 -16.11 7.72
CA GLY A 530 -0.71 -15.05 8.09
C GLY A 530 -0.57 -13.98 6.99
N GLY A 531 -0.50 -14.40 5.72
CA GLY A 531 -0.49 -13.52 4.55
C GLY A 531 -1.72 -12.59 4.50
N ALA A 532 -2.92 -13.16 4.65
CA ALA A 532 -4.16 -12.39 4.68
C ALA A 532 -4.25 -11.45 5.89
N ALA A 533 -3.83 -11.91 7.07
CA ALA A 533 -3.90 -11.11 8.29
C ALA A 533 -2.93 -9.91 8.25
N PHE A 534 -1.69 -10.11 7.80
CA PHE A 534 -0.72 -9.03 7.67
C PHE A 534 -1.15 -8.00 6.62
N LEU A 535 -1.70 -8.48 5.49
CA LEU A 535 -2.25 -7.61 4.45
C LEU A 535 -3.44 -6.80 4.99
N ALA A 536 -4.35 -7.45 5.71
CA ALA A 536 -5.50 -6.79 6.33
C ALA A 536 -5.05 -5.69 7.29
N SER A 537 -4.04 -5.93 8.12
CA SER A 537 -3.50 -4.94 9.05
C SER A 537 -2.77 -3.79 8.36
N THR A 538 -2.06 -4.06 7.27
CA THR A 538 -1.32 -3.01 6.54
C THR A 538 -2.25 -2.04 5.82
N PHE A 539 -3.37 -2.55 5.30
CA PHE A 539 -4.32 -1.77 4.48
C PHE A 539 -5.64 -1.45 5.19
N HIS A 540 -5.80 -1.86 6.44
CA HIS A 540 -7.06 -1.80 7.20
C HIS A 540 -8.26 -2.33 6.41
N ALA A 541 -8.04 -3.46 5.71
CA ALA A 541 -8.98 -4.03 4.74
C ALA A 541 -9.18 -5.55 4.94
N PRO A 542 -9.84 -5.98 6.03
CA PRO A 542 -10.05 -7.38 6.37
C PRO A 542 -10.82 -8.18 5.32
N LEU A 543 -11.91 -7.65 4.76
CA LEU A 543 -12.73 -8.39 3.79
C LEU A 543 -12.00 -8.56 2.47
N THR A 544 -11.37 -7.47 2.01
CA THR A 544 -10.55 -7.49 0.79
C THR A 544 -9.42 -8.51 0.90
N SER A 545 -8.71 -8.54 2.02
CA SER A 545 -7.55 -9.41 2.20
C SER A 545 -7.93 -10.89 2.32
N ALA A 546 -9.03 -11.19 3.02
CA ALA A 546 -9.56 -12.55 3.14
C ALA A 546 -10.05 -13.07 1.78
N LEU A 547 -10.81 -12.26 1.02
CA LEU A 547 -11.33 -12.64 -0.29
C LEU A 547 -10.24 -12.71 -1.35
N LEU A 548 -9.23 -11.84 -1.30
CA LEU A 548 -8.05 -11.92 -2.15
C LEU A 548 -7.39 -13.28 -2.03
N LEU A 549 -7.08 -13.70 -0.80
CA LEU A 549 -6.38 -14.95 -0.61
C LEU A 549 -7.26 -16.17 -0.85
N PHE A 550 -8.55 -16.06 -0.56
CA PHE A 550 -9.53 -17.06 -0.96
C PHE A 550 -9.58 -17.26 -2.48
N GLU A 551 -9.66 -16.18 -3.27
CA GLU A 551 -9.69 -16.28 -4.74
C GLU A 551 -8.34 -16.78 -5.31
N LEU A 552 -7.21 -16.35 -4.74
CA LEU A 552 -5.89 -16.82 -5.20
C LEU A 552 -5.66 -18.32 -4.94
N THR A 553 -6.26 -18.87 -3.89
CA THR A 553 -5.99 -20.26 -3.44
C THR A 553 -7.06 -21.24 -3.88
N HIS A 554 -8.26 -20.76 -4.26
CA HIS A 554 -9.43 -21.58 -4.57
C HIS A 554 -9.81 -22.60 -3.49
N GLY A 555 -9.39 -22.37 -2.24
CA GLY A 555 -9.63 -23.26 -1.10
C GLY A 555 -10.71 -22.73 -0.16
N TYR A 556 -11.91 -23.33 -0.19
CA TYR A 556 -13.02 -22.95 0.69
C TYR A 556 -12.82 -23.36 2.16
N GLU A 557 -11.87 -24.26 2.43
CA GLU A 557 -11.66 -24.85 3.77
C GLU A 557 -11.11 -23.83 4.80
N LEU A 558 -10.45 -22.77 4.33
CA LEU A 558 -9.79 -21.77 5.20
C LEU A 558 -10.56 -20.45 5.33
N VAL A 559 -11.77 -20.34 4.79
CA VAL A 559 -12.55 -19.09 4.81
C VAL A 559 -12.76 -18.58 6.25
N LEU A 560 -13.11 -19.46 7.18
CA LEU A 560 -13.34 -19.07 8.57
C LEU A 560 -12.03 -18.62 9.28
N PRO A 561 -10.92 -19.39 9.25
CA PRO A 561 -9.62 -18.91 9.71
C PRO A 561 -9.18 -17.58 9.10
N LEU A 562 -9.35 -17.40 7.80
CA LEU A 562 -8.98 -16.18 7.07
C LEU A 562 -9.72 -14.97 7.62
N LEU A 563 -11.05 -15.06 7.73
CA LEU A 563 -11.87 -13.96 8.25
C LEU A 563 -11.55 -13.64 9.72
N CYS A 564 -11.35 -14.65 10.56
CA CYS A 564 -11.01 -14.45 11.96
C CYS A 564 -9.65 -13.75 12.12
N ALA A 565 -8.60 -14.24 11.45
CA ALA A 565 -7.26 -13.66 11.55
C ALA A 565 -7.16 -12.28 10.87
N ALA A 566 -7.79 -12.11 9.70
CA ALA A 566 -7.86 -10.84 8.99
C ALA A 566 -8.65 -9.79 9.77
N GLY A 567 -9.67 -10.19 10.54
CA GLY A 567 -10.40 -9.30 11.44
C GLY A 567 -9.60 -8.92 12.69
N THR A 568 -8.88 -9.86 13.31
CA THR A 568 -8.17 -9.61 14.57
C THR A 568 -6.89 -8.79 14.39
N GLY A 569 -6.19 -8.96 13.28
CA GLY A 569 -4.94 -8.24 13.00
C GLY A 569 -5.06 -6.71 13.05
N PRO A 570 -5.92 -6.07 12.22
CA PRO A 570 -6.15 -4.63 12.23
C PRO A 570 -6.56 -4.09 13.60
N LEU A 571 -7.41 -4.81 14.33
CA LEU A 571 -7.85 -4.40 15.68
C LEU A 571 -6.66 -4.30 16.65
N VAL A 572 -5.74 -5.27 16.59
CA VAL A 572 -4.52 -5.26 17.40
C VAL A 572 -3.58 -4.16 16.94
N PHE A 573 -3.42 -3.98 15.63
CA PHE A 573 -2.62 -2.91 15.05
C PHE A 573 -3.09 -1.54 15.56
N ASP A 574 -4.38 -1.21 15.38
CA ASP A 574 -4.97 0.08 15.74
C ASP A 574 -4.94 0.32 17.25
N GLY A 575 -5.27 -0.72 18.03
CA GLY A 575 -5.28 -0.63 19.50
C GLY A 575 -3.88 -0.39 20.09
N VAL A 576 -2.85 -0.99 19.49
CA VAL A 576 -1.46 -0.83 19.93
C VAL A 576 -0.88 0.50 19.44
N GLU A 577 -1.18 0.89 18.20
CA GLU A 577 -0.78 2.18 17.65
C GLU A 577 -1.30 3.35 18.49
N ARG A 578 -2.61 3.37 18.76
CA ARG A 578 -3.23 4.44 19.55
C ARG A 578 -2.60 4.59 20.94
N ARG A 579 -2.34 3.47 21.64
CA ARG A 579 -1.69 3.49 22.96
C ARG A 579 -0.26 4.03 22.91
N LEU A 580 0.45 3.77 21.82
CA LEU A 580 1.81 4.26 21.66
C LEU A 580 1.79 5.77 21.41
N ASP A 581 0.86 6.26 20.59
CA ASP A 581 0.70 7.69 20.32
C ASP A 581 0.30 8.47 21.59
N GLU A 582 -0.66 7.93 22.37
CA GLU A 582 -1.03 8.47 23.70
C GLU A 582 0.20 8.58 24.61
N TRP A 583 0.98 7.52 24.72
CA TRP A 583 2.19 7.49 25.56
C TRP A 583 3.27 8.46 25.10
N TYR A 584 3.41 8.69 23.79
CA TYR A 584 4.35 9.68 23.26
C TYR A 584 3.90 11.12 23.56
N ALA A 585 2.61 11.41 23.38
CA ALA A 585 2.05 12.74 23.64
C ALA A 585 2.23 13.19 25.10
N GLU A 586 2.08 12.25 26.06
CA GLU A 586 2.34 12.51 27.48
C GLU A 586 3.81 12.89 27.75
N ARG A 587 4.76 12.20 27.10
CA ARG A 587 6.21 12.44 27.30
C ARG A 587 6.71 13.72 26.66
N THR A 588 6.22 14.08 25.48
CA THR A 588 6.56 15.37 24.84
C THR A 588 6.02 16.53 25.66
N SER A 589 4.81 16.39 26.22
CA SER A 589 4.21 17.40 27.09
C SER A 589 5.01 17.60 28.40
N GLN A 590 5.48 16.51 29.02
CA GLN A 590 6.32 16.59 30.23
C GLN A 590 7.71 17.20 29.95
N LYS A 591 8.30 16.92 28.79
CA LYS A 591 9.61 17.47 28.41
C LYS A 591 9.54 18.96 28.08
N ALA A 592 8.46 19.39 27.40
CA ALA A 592 8.18 20.80 27.18
C ALA A 592 7.95 21.55 28.51
N SER A 593 7.26 20.95 29.48
CA SER A 593 7.09 21.57 30.81
C SER A 593 8.39 21.64 31.62
N SER A 594 9.34 20.71 31.42
CA SER A 594 10.62 20.71 32.15
C SER A 594 11.68 21.63 31.53
N ASP A 595 11.68 21.83 30.21
CA ASP A 595 12.58 22.78 29.55
C ASP A 595 12.14 24.25 29.76
N CYS A 596 10.86 24.49 30.09
CA CYS A 596 10.38 25.81 30.50
C CYS A 596 10.76 26.20 31.94
N ASP A 597 11.34 25.29 32.73
CA ASP A 597 11.62 25.49 34.17
C ASP A 597 13.13 25.64 34.47
N VAL A 598 13.97 25.76 33.44
CA VAL A 598 15.43 25.98 33.58
C VAL A 598 15.83 27.20 32.76
N ASP A 599 16.25 28.25 33.48
CA ASP A 599 16.70 29.57 33.02
C ASP A 599 15.59 30.62 32.78
N ASN A 600 15.21 31.25 33.90
CA ASN A 600 14.45 32.49 34.01
C ASN A 600 15.19 33.64 33.29
N GLU A 601 14.95 33.80 32.00
CA GLU A 601 14.90 35.04 31.21
C GLU A 601 15.04 34.64 29.72
N ILE A 602 13.91 34.47 29.03
CA ILE A 602 13.64 34.90 27.64
C ILE A 602 12.21 34.44 27.32
N VAL A 603 11.30 35.42 27.32
CA VAL A 603 10.11 35.53 26.47
C VAL A 603 9.58 34.21 25.88
N CYS A 604 8.67 33.56 26.61
CA CYS A 604 7.68 32.68 26.00
C CYS A 604 6.70 33.54 25.17
N THR A 605 7.12 34.02 24.00
CA THR A 605 6.15 34.37 22.95
C THR A 605 5.61 33.06 22.42
N ALA A 606 4.55 32.59 23.06
CA ALA A 606 3.59 31.70 22.44
C ALA A 606 2.90 32.49 21.30
N ASP A 607 3.58 32.60 20.16
CA ASP A 607 2.91 32.80 18.88
C ASP A 607 2.99 31.44 18.15
N TYR A 608 2.02 30.59 18.48
CA TYR A 608 1.67 29.39 17.72
C TYR A 608 0.16 29.48 17.45
N ASP A 609 -0.19 30.11 16.33
CA ASP A 609 -1.46 29.99 15.62
C ASP A 609 -1.21 29.59 14.16
#